data_AF-A0A852RJ42-F1
#
_entry.id   AF-A0A852RJ42-F1
#
_cell.length_a   1.000
_cell.length_b   1.000
_cell.length_c   1.000
_cell.angle_alpha   90.00
_cell.angle_beta   90.00
_cell.angle_gamma   90.00
#
_symmetry.space_group_name_H-M   'P 1'
#
loop_
_entity.id
_entity.type
_entity.pdbx_description
1 polymer ?
#
loop_
_entity_poly.entity_id
_entity_poly.type
_entity_poly.pdbx_seq_one_letter_code
_entity_poly.pdbx_strand_id
1 'polypeptide(L)'
;MLQRLRATLPLSLSIAVLAAVWVDVSLNFTFHWATAGDLGNGLALPGNLQLIAPAAFVSWATFFAAGADGSAMRKAIASSLSGCVGAFALMAMGPKVAGLPDFWGLAVVVGVIATIVVLASAAGEWYFVPGVFGAFASTVFWWIATGLDGWAPGGGGAANTLKALGDPTTAGAGAFGGVLSTPILWVAISTFASLLCGCLLGLMSVKLAGVLGSVIGPKEQ
;
A
#
# COMPACT_ATOMS: atom_id res chain seq x y z
N MET A 1 -19.87 -19.57 22.61
CA MET A 1 -19.39 -19.54 21.20
C MET A 1 -20.39 -18.87 20.27
N LEU A 2 -21.67 -19.31 20.23
CA LEU A 2 -22.72 -18.73 19.38
C LEU A 2 -22.95 -17.21 19.59
N GLN A 3 -22.93 -16.73 20.84
CA GLN A 3 -23.07 -15.29 21.13
C GLN A 3 -21.91 -14.46 20.56
N ARG A 4 -20.67 -14.98 20.62
CA ARG A 4 -19.50 -14.32 20.02
C ARG A 4 -19.63 -14.25 18.50
N LEU A 5 -20.05 -15.35 17.87
CA LEU A 5 -20.32 -15.38 16.42
C LEU A 5 -21.38 -14.35 16.02
N ARG A 6 -22.51 -14.28 16.75
CA ARG A 6 -23.56 -13.28 16.48
C ARG A 6 -23.05 -11.85 16.63
N ALA A 7 -22.22 -11.58 17.64
CA ALA A 7 -21.64 -10.26 17.85
C ALA A 7 -20.64 -9.85 16.75
N THR A 8 -19.88 -10.80 16.18
CA THR A 8 -18.87 -10.52 15.15
C THR A 8 -19.43 -10.56 13.72
N LEU A 9 -20.57 -11.23 13.50
CA LEU A 9 -21.14 -11.46 12.18
C LEU A 9 -21.38 -10.17 11.36
N PRO A 10 -21.97 -9.09 11.90
CA PRO A 10 -22.19 -7.86 11.13
C PRO A 10 -20.89 -7.26 10.60
N LEU A 11 -19.85 -7.23 11.42
CA LEU A 11 -18.53 -6.74 11.03
C LEU A 11 -17.88 -7.64 9.98
N SER A 12 -17.95 -8.96 10.18
CA SER A 12 -17.40 -9.93 9.23
C SER A 12 -18.05 -9.81 7.85
N LEU A 13 -19.38 -9.69 7.78
CA LEU A 13 -20.10 -9.51 6.52
C LEU A 13 -19.74 -8.19 5.85
N SER A 14 -19.66 -7.12 6.65
CA SER A 14 -19.25 -5.82 6.14
C SER A 14 -17.84 -5.85 5.53
N ILE A 15 -16.88 -6.47 6.21
CA ILE A 15 -15.50 -6.59 5.70
C ILE A 15 -15.49 -7.46 4.44
N ALA A 16 -16.21 -8.58 4.42
CA ALA A 16 -16.25 -9.47 3.27
C ALA A 16 -16.75 -8.77 2.00
N VAL A 17 -17.86 -8.02 2.10
CA VAL A 17 -18.42 -7.26 0.97
C VAL A 17 -17.45 -6.18 0.51
N LEU A 18 -16.92 -5.37 1.44
CA LEU A 18 -16.00 -4.29 1.09
C LEU A 18 -14.68 -4.80 0.51
N ALA A 19 -14.18 -5.94 0.98
CA ALA A 19 -12.97 -6.57 0.45
C ALA A 19 -13.19 -7.08 -0.97
N ALA A 20 -14.33 -7.72 -1.25
CA ALA A 20 -14.68 -8.16 -2.60
C ALA A 20 -14.75 -6.97 -3.58
N VAL A 21 -15.44 -5.89 -3.19
CA VAL A 21 -15.55 -4.66 -3.99
C VAL A 21 -14.18 -4.03 -4.20
N TRP A 22 -13.35 -3.94 -3.15
CA TRP A 22 -12.03 -3.33 -3.25
C TRP A 22 -11.11 -4.11 -4.19
N VAL A 23 -11.07 -5.44 -4.08
CA VAL A 23 -10.23 -6.27 -4.95
C VAL A 23 -10.68 -6.13 -6.40
N ASP A 24 -11.98 -6.20 -6.67
CA ASP A 24 -12.51 -6.03 -8.03
C ASP A 24 -12.14 -4.66 -8.61
N VAL A 25 -12.42 -3.57 -7.88
CA VAL A 25 -12.15 -2.20 -8.35
C VAL A 25 -10.66 -1.93 -8.50
N SER A 26 -9.82 -2.30 -7.53
CA SER A 26 -8.39 -1.98 -7.54
C SER A 26 -7.64 -2.74 -8.63
N LEU A 27 -7.96 -4.01 -8.85
CA LEU A 27 -7.34 -4.81 -9.90
C LEU A 27 -7.83 -4.37 -11.28
N ASN A 28 -9.13 -4.12 -11.46
CA ASN A 28 -9.64 -3.63 -12.74
C ASN A 28 -9.12 -2.23 -13.07
N PHE A 29 -9.04 -1.33 -12.09
CA PHE A 29 -8.42 -0.03 -12.30
C PHE A 29 -6.98 -0.17 -12.81
N THR A 30 -6.19 -1.03 -12.16
CA THR A 30 -4.75 -1.17 -12.43
C THR A 30 -4.48 -1.90 -13.75
N PHE A 31 -5.25 -2.94 -14.09
CA PHE A 31 -4.94 -3.83 -15.22
C PHE A 31 -5.91 -3.73 -16.40
N HIS A 32 -7.00 -2.97 -16.29
CA HIS A 32 -8.00 -2.85 -17.37
C HIS A 32 -8.42 -1.41 -17.69
N TRP A 33 -8.48 -0.50 -16.72
CA TRP A 33 -9.05 0.84 -16.94
C TRP A 33 -7.99 1.94 -17.10
N ALA A 34 -6.99 1.99 -16.22
CA ALA A 34 -5.94 3.01 -16.21
C ALA A 34 -4.61 2.41 -16.69
N THR A 35 -4.56 2.06 -17.97
CA THR A 35 -3.47 1.25 -18.54
C THR A 35 -2.73 1.96 -19.68
N ALA A 36 -1.57 1.42 -20.03
CA ALA A 36 -0.60 1.96 -20.98
C ALA A 36 -0.38 1.05 -22.20
N GLY A 37 -1.18 -0.01 -22.35
CA GLY A 37 -1.14 -0.91 -23.51
C GLY A 37 -1.52 -2.34 -23.16
N ASP A 38 -1.95 -3.11 -24.16
CA ASP A 38 -2.33 -4.52 -24.02
C ASP A 38 -1.09 -5.43 -23.91
N LEU A 39 -1.13 -6.42 -23.02
CA LEU A 39 -0.09 -7.45 -22.86
C LEU A 39 -0.40 -8.75 -23.64
N GLY A 40 -1.59 -8.86 -24.25
CA GLY A 40 -1.97 -10.00 -25.09
C GLY A 40 -2.36 -11.28 -24.33
N ASN A 41 -2.41 -11.21 -22.99
CA ASN A 41 -2.81 -12.32 -22.11
C ASN A 41 -4.12 -12.03 -21.34
N GLY A 42 -4.88 -11.04 -21.80
CA GLY A 42 -6.09 -10.57 -21.14
C GLY A 42 -5.86 -9.50 -20.08
N LEU A 43 -4.61 -9.12 -19.78
CA LEU A 43 -4.27 -7.98 -18.93
C LEU A 43 -3.64 -6.87 -19.75
N ALA A 44 -3.72 -5.63 -19.26
CA ALA A 44 -3.00 -4.50 -19.83
C ALA A 44 -1.92 -4.00 -18.85
N LEU A 45 -0.86 -3.42 -19.42
CA LEU A 45 0.24 -2.79 -18.72
C LEU A 45 -0.31 -1.64 -17.87
N PRO A 46 -0.17 -1.66 -16.54
CA PRO A 46 -0.61 -0.57 -15.70
C PRO A 46 0.01 0.78 -16.10
N GLY A 47 -0.80 1.84 -16.03
CA GLY A 47 -0.30 3.20 -16.06
C GLY A 47 0.55 3.53 -14.83
N ASN A 48 0.98 4.79 -14.73
CA ASN A 48 1.77 5.23 -13.59
C ASN A 48 0.97 5.27 -12.28
N LEU A 49 -0.30 5.66 -12.35
CA LEU A 49 -1.19 5.64 -11.19
C LEU A 49 -1.83 4.25 -11.07
N GLN A 50 -1.66 3.61 -9.91
CA GLN A 50 -2.12 2.26 -9.65
C GLN A 50 -2.89 2.21 -8.34
N LEU A 51 -3.91 1.35 -8.25
CA LEU A 51 -4.57 1.04 -6.98
C LEU A 51 -3.99 -0.27 -6.45
N ILE A 52 -3.15 -0.15 -5.43
CA ILE A 52 -2.37 -1.23 -4.85
C ILE A 52 -3.26 -1.96 -3.85
N ALA A 53 -3.89 -3.02 -4.31
CA ALA A 53 -4.80 -3.85 -3.52
C ALA A 53 -4.26 -4.19 -2.10
N PRO A 54 -3.02 -4.71 -1.94
CA PRO A 54 -2.51 -5.07 -0.61
C PRO A 54 -2.25 -3.86 0.29
N ALA A 55 -1.88 -2.71 -0.25
CA ALA A 55 -1.59 -1.52 0.56
C ALA A 55 -2.84 -1.04 1.32
N ALA A 56 -4.01 -1.06 0.68
CA ALA A 56 -5.26 -0.73 1.35
C ALA A 56 -5.58 -1.69 2.50
N PHE A 57 -5.33 -3.00 2.34
CA PHE A 57 -5.54 -3.95 3.44
C PHE A 57 -4.63 -3.66 4.64
N VAL A 58 -3.42 -3.16 4.42
CA VAL A 58 -2.49 -2.81 5.50
C VAL A 58 -2.99 -1.63 6.34
N SER A 59 -3.42 -0.52 5.72
CA SER A 59 -3.97 0.61 6.48
C SER A 59 -5.36 0.31 7.04
N TRP A 60 -6.14 -0.54 6.38
CA TRP A 60 -7.42 -1.03 6.91
C TRP A 60 -7.22 -1.86 8.19
N ALA A 61 -6.24 -2.78 8.20
CA ALA A 61 -5.86 -3.51 9.40
C ALA A 61 -5.31 -2.57 10.49
N THR A 62 -4.51 -1.58 10.10
CA THR A 62 -3.98 -0.54 11.00
C THR A 62 -5.08 0.26 11.67
N PHE A 63 -6.14 0.63 10.92
CA PHE A 63 -7.31 1.31 11.46
C PHE A 63 -7.99 0.49 12.57
N PHE A 64 -8.20 -0.82 12.35
CA PHE A 64 -8.75 -1.69 13.39
C PHE A 64 -7.81 -1.83 14.58
N ALA A 65 -6.51 -2.00 14.34
CA ALA A 65 -5.50 -2.10 15.39
C ALA A 65 -5.42 -0.82 16.25
N ALA A 66 -5.71 0.34 15.68
CA ALA A 66 -5.71 1.63 16.36
C ALA A 66 -7.01 1.94 17.13
N GLY A 67 -8.03 1.06 17.07
CA GLY A 67 -9.27 1.18 17.85
C GLY A 67 -10.56 1.36 17.04
N ALA A 68 -10.47 1.40 15.70
CA ALA A 68 -11.62 1.42 14.79
C ALA A 68 -12.61 2.60 14.97
N ASP A 69 -12.12 3.75 15.43
CA ASP A 69 -12.92 4.97 15.64
C ASP A 69 -12.37 6.17 14.83
N GLY A 70 -12.94 7.36 15.05
CA GLY A 70 -12.45 8.57 14.39
C GLY A 70 -11.00 8.94 14.76
N SER A 71 -10.55 8.53 15.94
CA SER A 71 -9.16 8.72 16.38
C SER A 71 -8.21 7.79 15.62
N ALA A 72 -8.59 6.53 15.48
CA ALA A 72 -7.91 5.50 14.71
C ALA A 72 -7.77 5.90 13.23
N MET A 73 -8.79 6.53 12.65
CA MET A 73 -8.73 7.06 11.28
C MET A 73 -7.59 8.08 11.11
N ARG A 74 -7.51 9.05 12.04
CA ARG A 74 -6.44 10.06 12.01
C ARG A 74 -5.06 9.44 12.20
N LYS A 75 -4.94 8.46 13.11
CA LYS A 75 -3.70 7.70 13.30
C LYS A 75 -3.29 6.92 12.06
N ALA A 76 -4.22 6.22 11.41
CA ALA A 76 -3.97 5.45 10.20
C ALA A 76 -3.54 6.35 9.03
N ILE A 77 -4.17 7.52 8.85
CA ILE A 77 -3.79 8.49 7.81
C ILE A 77 -2.40 9.09 8.09
N ALA A 78 -2.17 9.59 9.31
CA ALA A 78 -0.89 10.20 9.67
C ALA A 78 0.25 9.19 9.53
N SER A 79 0.04 7.98 10.03
CA SER A 79 1.03 6.90 9.91
C SER A 79 1.27 6.44 8.47
N SER A 80 0.23 6.39 7.63
CA SER A 80 0.36 6.11 6.20
C SER A 80 1.24 7.13 5.50
N LEU A 81 1.02 8.42 5.78
CA LEU A 81 1.84 9.50 5.21
C LEU A 81 3.29 9.38 5.65
N SER A 82 3.55 9.22 6.94
CA SER A 82 4.91 9.09 7.48
C SER A 82 5.65 7.89 6.89
N GLY A 83 4.99 6.74 6.75
CA GLY A 83 5.59 5.54 6.18
C GLY A 83 5.94 5.71 4.70
N CYS A 84 5.02 6.30 3.91
CA CYS A 84 5.28 6.61 2.51
C CYS A 84 6.41 7.62 2.34
N VAL A 85 6.48 8.66 3.17
CA VAL A 85 7.57 9.65 3.13
C VAL A 85 8.91 9.01 3.48
N GLY A 86 8.96 8.16 4.51
CA GLY A 86 10.16 7.42 4.87
C GLY A 86 10.62 6.49 3.74
N ALA A 87 9.70 5.76 3.11
CA ALA A 87 10.01 4.90 1.98
C ALA A 87 10.46 5.70 0.75
N PHE A 88 9.83 6.85 0.47
CA PHE A 88 10.26 7.73 -0.61
C PHE A 88 11.67 8.28 -0.39
N ALA A 89 12.01 8.66 0.85
CA ALA A 89 13.36 9.08 1.20
C ALA A 89 14.38 7.95 0.98
N LEU A 90 14.04 6.70 1.35
CA LEU A 90 14.87 5.53 1.03
C LEU A 90 15.07 5.39 -0.48
N MET A 91 14.00 5.40 -1.26
CA MET A 91 14.05 5.25 -2.73
C MET A 91 14.90 6.35 -3.38
N ALA A 92 14.79 7.59 -2.91
CA ALA A 92 15.57 8.72 -3.41
C ALA A 92 17.05 8.68 -3.03
N MET A 93 17.40 8.09 -1.87
CA MET A 93 18.78 7.94 -1.42
C MET A 93 19.43 6.66 -1.95
N GLY A 94 18.65 5.62 -2.24
CA GLY A 94 19.10 4.29 -2.63
C GLY A 94 20.23 4.29 -3.68
N PRO A 95 20.05 4.91 -4.86
CA PRO A 95 21.11 4.98 -5.88
C PRO A 95 22.44 5.59 -5.42
N LYS A 96 22.42 6.45 -4.40
CA LYS A 96 23.63 7.14 -3.90
C LYS A 96 24.41 6.30 -2.89
N VAL A 97 23.78 5.26 -2.35
CA VAL A 97 24.36 4.37 -1.32
C VAL A 97 24.38 2.91 -1.76
N ALA A 98 23.86 2.61 -2.95
CA ALA A 98 23.86 1.27 -3.53
C ALA A 98 25.27 0.89 -3.97
N GLY A 99 25.78 -0.23 -3.44
CA GLY A 99 27.11 -0.76 -3.71
C GLY A 99 27.04 -2.22 -4.14
N LEU A 100 26.21 -2.53 -5.13
CA LEU A 100 25.92 -3.90 -5.56
C LEU A 100 27.21 -4.73 -5.73
N PRO A 101 27.25 -5.97 -5.20
CA PRO A 101 26.14 -6.75 -4.62
C PRO A 101 25.84 -6.45 -3.14
N ASP A 102 26.53 -5.51 -2.49
CA ASP A 102 26.33 -5.18 -1.08
C ASP A 102 25.13 -4.23 -0.87
N PHE A 103 24.40 -4.46 0.22
CA PHE A 103 23.22 -3.73 0.65
C PHE A 103 23.46 -2.93 1.94
N TRP A 104 24.67 -2.94 2.49
CA TRP A 104 25.00 -2.28 3.76
C TRP A 104 24.57 -0.81 3.82
N GLY A 105 24.86 -0.03 2.78
CA GLY A 105 24.49 1.39 2.72
C GLY A 105 22.99 1.62 2.90
N LEU A 106 22.16 0.75 2.32
CA LEU A 106 20.71 0.80 2.46
C LEU A 106 20.24 0.33 3.83
N ALA A 107 20.86 -0.71 4.38
CA ALA A 107 20.55 -1.17 5.73
C ALA A 107 20.77 -0.04 6.75
N VAL A 108 21.87 0.72 6.61
CA VAL A 108 22.14 1.90 7.44
C VAL A 108 21.09 2.99 7.23
N VAL A 109 20.75 3.32 5.98
CA VAL A 109 19.72 4.33 5.66
C VAL A 109 18.36 3.94 6.23
N VAL A 110 17.94 2.68 6.08
CA VAL A 110 16.71 2.15 6.69
C VAL A 110 16.76 2.26 8.21
N GLY A 111 17.89 1.92 8.84
CA GLY A 111 18.08 2.05 10.29
C GLY A 111 17.93 3.49 10.78
N VAL A 112 18.50 4.46 10.05
CA VAL A 112 18.37 5.89 10.33
C VAL A 112 16.92 6.35 10.15
N ILE A 113 16.27 5.99 9.04
CA ILE A 113 14.86 6.33 8.78
C ILE A 113 13.98 5.76 9.88
N ALA A 114 14.14 4.48 10.23
CA ALA A 114 13.38 3.83 11.30
C ALA A 114 13.56 4.55 12.64
N THR A 115 14.79 4.99 12.96
CA THR A 115 15.08 5.78 14.16
C THR A 115 14.34 7.11 14.15
N ILE A 116 14.45 7.89 13.07
CA ILE A 116 13.78 9.19 12.93
C ILE A 116 12.27 9.04 13.03
N VAL A 117 11.74 8.05 12.33
CA VAL A 117 10.32 7.73 12.28
C VAL A 117 9.80 7.37 13.68
N VAL A 118 10.46 6.46 14.39
CA VAL A 118 10.08 6.12 15.78
C VAL A 118 10.21 7.34 16.70
N LEU A 119 11.26 8.16 16.59
CA LEU A 119 11.39 9.38 17.40
C LEU A 119 10.32 10.42 17.08
N ALA A 120 9.83 10.50 15.84
CA ALA A 120 8.71 11.36 15.47
C ALA A 120 7.41 11.00 16.21
N SER A 121 7.30 9.80 16.77
CA SER A 121 6.19 9.44 17.67
C SER A 121 6.11 10.29 18.93
N ALA A 122 7.24 10.84 19.38
CA ALA A 122 7.27 11.76 20.50
C ALA A 122 6.65 13.13 20.17
N ALA A 123 6.46 13.45 18.89
CA ALA A 123 5.96 14.76 18.43
C ALA A 123 4.43 14.86 18.34
N GLY A 124 3.67 13.77 18.56
CA GLY A 124 2.21 13.87 18.59
C GLY A 124 1.44 12.57 18.83
N GLU A 125 0.25 12.71 19.41
CA GLU A 125 -0.66 11.61 19.80
C GLU A 125 -1.26 10.83 18.62
N TRP A 126 -1.18 11.39 17.41
CA TRP A 126 -1.67 10.78 16.18
C TRP A 126 -0.68 9.78 15.58
N TYR A 127 0.49 9.61 16.20
CA TYR A 127 1.49 8.70 15.69
C TYR A 127 1.21 7.26 16.11
N PHE A 128 1.31 6.32 15.16
CA PHE A 128 1.11 4.90 15.40
C PHE A 128 2.17 4.07 14.67
N VAL A 129 3.19 3.62 15.42
CA VAL A 129 4.37 2.92 14.89
C VAL A 129 4.00 1.74 13.97
N PRO A 130 3.05 0.84 14.30
CA PRO A 130 2.68 -0.26 13.42
C PRO A 130 2.16 0.20 12.06
N GLY A 131 1.37 1.29 12.04
CA GLY A 131 0.87 1.88 10.80
C GLY A 131 1.99 2.45 9.94
N VAL A 132 3.00 3.06 10.55
CA VAL A 132 4.12 3.65 9.82
C VAL A 132 4.98 2.57 9.17
N PHE A 133 5.34 1.53 9.93
CA PHE A 133 6.06 0.39 9.37
C PHE A 133 5.23 -0.35 8.31
N GLY A 134 3.93 -0.50 8.50
CA GLY A 134 3.03 -1.08 7.50
C GLY A 134 3.03 -0.30 6.19
N ALA A 135 2.90 1.03 6.26
CA ALA A 135 2.92 1.90 5.08
C ALA A 135 4.30 1.97 4.41
N PHE A 136 5.37 2.02 5.21
CA PHE A 136 6.75 1.94 4.72
C PHE A 136 6.98 0.62 3.97
N ALA A 137 6.64 -0.51 4.60
CA ALA A 137 6.79 -1.84 4.01
C ALA A 137 5.95 -1.98 2.75
N SER A 138 4.71 -1.48 2.73
CA SER A 138 3.85 -1.50 1.55
C SER A 138 4.47 -0.75 0.38
N THR A 139 5.02 0.44 0.64
CA THR A 139 5.64 1.27 -0.40
C THR A 139 6.93 0.64 -0.93
N VAL A 140 7.81 0.18 -0.03
CA VAL A 140 9.07 -0.48 -0.42
C VAL A 140 8.80 -1.79 -1.16
N PHE A 141 7.82 -2.58 -0.70
CA PHE A 141 7.42 -3.81 -1.38
C PHE A 141 6.90 -3.51 -2.79
N TRP A 142 6.08 -2.46 -2.96
CA TRP A 142 5.60 -2.08 -4.28
C TRP A 142 6.72 -1.56 -5.19
N TRP A 143 7.68 -0.81 -4.66
CA TRP A 143 8.88 -0.41 -5.39
C TRP A 143 9.67 -1.62 -5.89
N ILE A 144 9.86 -2.63 -5.02
CA ILE A 144 10.49 -3.91 -5.39
C ILE A 144 9.69 -4.61 -6.49
N ALA A 145 8.37 -4.69 -6.32
CA ALA A 145 7.49 -5.35 -7.28
C ALA A 145 7.54 -4.67 -8.66
N THR A 146 7.58 -3.35 -8.68
CA THR A 146 7.52 -2.51 -9.89
C THR A 146 8.88 -2.01 -10.35
N GLY A 147 9.91 -2.84 -10.23
CA GLY A 147 11.13 -2.66 -11.01
C GLY A 147 12.36 -2.14 -10.26
N LEU A 148 12.22 -1.72 -9.00
CA LEU A 148 13.29 -1.04 -8.25
C LEU A 148 13.86 0.16 -9.02
N ASP A 149 12.99 1.01 -9.58
CA ASP A 149 13.40 2.16 -10.37
C ASP A 149 14.47 3.00 -9.63
N GLY A 150 15.55 3.31 -10.35
CA GLY A 150 16.69 4.07 -9.84
C GLY A 150 17.60 3.31 -8.87
N TRP A 151 17.44 2.01 -8.66
CA TRP A 151 18.22 1.25 -7.67
C TRP A 151 19.72 1.12 -7.99
N ALA A 152 20.06 0.84 -9.26
CA ALA A 152 21.43 0.71 -9.72
C ALA A 152 21.74 1.83 -10.73
N PRO A 153 22.98 2.34 -10.81
CA PRO A 153 23.39 3.23 -11.91
C PRO A 153 23.13 2.55 -13.27
N GLY A 154 22.23 3.12 -14.07
CA GLY A 154 21.80 2.51 -15.34
C GLY A 154 20.88 1.29 -15.22
N GLY A 155 20.45 0.93 -14.00
CA GLY A 155 19.38 -0.05 -13.77
C GLY A 155 18.07 0.50 -14.30
N GLY A 156 17.41 -0.28 -15.17
CA GLY A 156 16.27 0.15 -15.97
C GLY A 156 15.12 0.73 -15.18
N GLY A 157 14.33 1.59 -15.83
CA GLY A 157 13.05 1.96 -15.25
C GLY A 157 12.35 3.28 -15.53
N ALA A 158 12.74 4.02 -16.57
CA ALA A 158 12.26 5.39 -16.76
C ALA A 158 10.75 5.57 -17.04
N ALA A 159 10.02 4.52 -17.45
CA ALA A 159 8.56 4.55 -17.65
C ALA A 159 7.94 3.16 -17.90
N ASN A 160 6.64 2.99 -17.59
CA ASN A 160 5.82 1.86 -18.03
C ASN A 160 5.48 2.00 -19.53
N THR A 161 6.29 1.42 -20.41
CA THR A 161 6.01 1.40 -21.87
C THR A 161 6.21 0.02 -22.47
N LEU A 162 5.39 -0.34 -23.46
CA LEU A 162 5.55 -1.59 -24.21
C LEU A 162 6.93 -1.70 -24.90
N LYS A 163 7.55 -0.56 -25.26
CA LYS A 163 8.87 -0.52 -25.89
C LYS A 163 10.00 -0.94 -24.93
N ALA A 164 9.87 -0.62 -23.64
CA ALA A 164 10.83 -1.04 -22.62
C ALA A 164 10.80 -2.57 -22.38
N LEU A 165 9.72 -3.26 -22.77
CA LEU A 165 9.60 -4.72 -22.66
C LEU A 165 10.53 -5.48 -23.61
N GLY A 166 10.91 -4.87 -24.72
CA GLY A 166 11.73 -5.50 -25.76
C GLY A 166 13.24 -5.34 -25.59
N ASP A 167 13.69 -4.54 -24.61
CA ASP A 167 15.10 -4.21 -24.41
C ASP A 167 15.55 -4.52 -22.97
N PRO A 168 16.32 -5.61 -22.76
CA PRO A 168 16.81 -6.03 -21.46
C PRO A 168 17.66 -4.99 -20.72
N THR A 169 18.23 -4.00 -21.44
CA THR A 169 19.01 -2.92 -20.81
C THR A 169 18.13 -1.83 -20.18
N THR A 170 16.84 -1.80 -20.53
CA THR A 170 15.86 -0.83 -20.01
C THR A 170 14.81 -1.44 -19.08
N ALA A 171 14.73 -2.77 -19.04
CA ALA A 171 13.84 -3.53 -18.16
C ALA A 171 14.28 -3.39 -16.68
N GLY A 172 13.32 -3.20 -15.77
CA GLY A 172 13.59 -3.15 -14.32
C GLY A 172 14.02 -4.51 -13.72
N ALA A 173 14.36 -4.56 -12.44
CA ALA A 173 14.75 -5.82 -11.76
C ALA A 173 13.61 -6.45 -10.93
N GLY A 174 12.40 -5.90 -11.01
CA GLY A 174 11.28 -6.22 -10.11
C GLY A 174 10.59 -7.57 -10.37
N ALA A 175 9.64 -7.91 -9.49
CA ALA A 175 8.93 -9.20 -9.48
C ALA A 175 8.21 -9.56 -10.80
N PHE A 176 7.99 -8.59 -11.69
CA PHE A 176 7.50 -8.81 -13.05
C PHE A 176 8.63 -8.97 -14.09
N GLY A 177 9.85 -9.35 -13.69
CA GLY A 177 10.99 -9.49 -14.60
C GLY A 177 11.38 -8.20 -15.33
N GLY A 178 11.07 -7.04 -14.74
CA GLY A 178 11.33 -5.73 -15.33
C GLY A 178 10.27 -5.17 -16.27
N VAL A 179 9.15 -5.87 -16.41
CA VAL A 179 7.99 -5.47 -17.24
C VAL A 179 7.33 -4.19 -16.74
N LEU A 180 7.35 -3.97 -15.42
CA LEU A 180 6.88 -2.74 -14.78
C LEU A 180 8.06 -2.00 -14.20
N SER A 181 8.17 -0.72 -14.56
CA SER A 181 9.02 0.21 -13.86
C SER A 181 8.30 1.51 -13.56
N THR A 182 7.77 1.56 -12.34
CA THR A 182 7.00 2.71 -11.89
C THR A 182 7.96 3.69 -11.23
N PRO A 183 8.01 4.96 -11.68
CA PRO A 183 8.90 5.95 -11.06
C PRO A 183 8.65 6.10 -9.56
N ILE A 184 9.70 6.33 -8.78
CA ILE A 184 9.63 6.34 -7.30
C ILE A 184 8.55 7.28 -6.74
N LEU A 185 8.27 8.39 -7.44
CA LEU A 185 7.19 9.32 -7.07
C LEU A 185 5.81 8.68 -7.24
N TRP A 186 5.59 7.96 -8.35
CA TRP A 186 4.34 7.27 -8.62
C TRP A 186 4.14 6.06 -7.72
N VAL A 187 5.21 5.38 -7.31
CA VAL A 187 5.14 4.35 -6.26
C VAL A 187 4.63 4.95 -4.95
N ALA A 188 5.20 6.08 -4.51
CA ALA A 188 4.79 6.75 -3.29
C ALA A 188 3.33 7.26 -3.36
N ILE A 189 2.95 7.90 -4.48
CA ILE A 189 1.58 8.41 -4.69
C ILE A 189 0.56 7.27 -4.73
N SER A 190 0.81 6.23 -5.53
CA SER A 190 -0.10 5.08 -5.67
C SER A 190 -0.26 4.34 -4.36
N THR A 191 0.83 4.16 -3.60
CA THR A 191 0.76 3.51 -2.28
C THR A 191 0.01 4.37 -1.28
N PHE A 192 0.31 5.67 -1.21
CA PHE A 192 -0.39 6.58 -0.30
C PHE A 192 -1.88 6.66 -0.60
N ALA A 193 -2.26 6.82 -1.88
CA ALA A 193 -3.67 6.83 -2.29
C ALA A 193 -4.38 5.52 -1.90
N SER A 194 -3.74 4.38 -2.12
CA SER A 194 -4.27 3.06 -1.76
C SER A 194 -4.41 2.88 -0.24
N LEU A 195 -3.43 3.37 0.53
CA LEU A 195 -3.50 3.39 2.00
C LEU A 195 -4.65 4.29 2.49
N LEU A 196 -4.91 5.43 1.85
CA LEU A 196 -6.08 6.26 2.17
C LEU A 196 -7.39 5.54 1.87
N CYS A 197 -7.48 4.82 0.74
CA CYS A 197 -8.62 3.96 0.45
C CYS A 197 -8.83 2.90 1.55
N GLY A 198 -7.76 2.27 2.04
CA GLY A 198 -7.83 1.33 3.17
C GLY A 198 -8.36 1.96 4.47
N CYS A 199 -7.96 3.19 4.78
CA CYS A 199 -8.50 3.94 5.91
C CYS A 199 -10.02 4.15 5.76
N LEU A 200 -10.47 4.55 4.55
CA LEU A 200 -11.89 4.73 4.24
C LEU A 200 -12.67 3.42 4.32
N LEU A 201 -12.10 2.31 3.81
CA LEU A 201 -12.68 0.97 3.90
C LEU A 201 -12.85 0.54 5.37
N GLY A 202 -11.87 0.87 6.23
CA GLY A 202 -11.96 0.71 7.69
C GLY A 202 -13.18 1.41 8.28
N LEU A 203 -13.30 2.71 8.03
CA LEU A 203 -14.42 3.50 8.52
C LEU A 203 -15.77 2.99 7.99
N MET A 204 -15.83 2.65 6.69
CA MET A 204 -17.03 2.09 6.06
C MET A 204 -17.40 0.74 6.67
N SER A 205 -16.42 -0.07 7.07
CA SER A 205 -16.67 -1.36 7.72
C SER A 205 -17.44 -1.21 9.01
N VAL A 206 -17.03 -0.27 9.86
CA VAL A 206 -17.69 -0.02 11.15
C VAL A 206 -19.10 0.52 10.93
N LYS A 207 -19.27 1.45 9.99
CA LYS A 207 -20.59 2.03 9.67
C LYS A 207 -21.56 0.99 9.11
N LEU A 208 -21.13 0.20 8.13
CA LEU A 208 -21.95 -0.83 7.52
C LEU A 208 -22.24 -1.97 8.51
N ALA A 209 -21.28 -2.35 9.35
CA ALA A 209 -21.52 -3.28 10.45
C ALA A 209 -22.58 -2.78 11.43
N GLY A 210 -22.60 -1.48 11.76
CA GLY A 210 -23.63 -0.86 12.59
C GLY A 210 -25.03 -0.97 11.97
N VAL A 211 -25.15 -0.76 10.66
CA VAL A 211 -26.41 -0.94 9.92
C VAL A 211 -26.83 -2.41 9.86
N LEU A 212 -25.89 -3.31 9.57
CA LEU A 212 -26.18 -4.76 9.55
C LEU A 212 -26.57 -5.28 10.94
N GLY A 213 -25.96 -4.74 12.00
CA GLY A 213 -26.28 -5.07 13.38
C GLY A 213 -27.70 -4.70 13.78
N SER A 214 -28.23 -3.56 13.31
CA SER A 214 -29.62 -3.17 13.59
C SER A 214 -30.65 -4.02 12.83
N VAL A 215 -30.27 -4.61 11.70
CA VAL A 215 -31.14 -5.49 10.91
C VAL A 215 -31.10 -6.96 11.39
N ILE A 216 -29.91 -7.44 11.79
CA ILE A 216 -29.67 -8.85 12.15
C ILE A 216 -29.78 -9.08 13.68
N GLY A 217 -29.72 -8.02 14.48
CA GLY A 217 -29.80 -8.08 15.93
C GLY A 217 -31.13 -8.69 16.43
N PRO A 218 -31.14 -9.34 17.61
CA PRO A 218 -32.39 -9.84 18.19
C PRO A 218 -33.33 -8.65 18.38
N LYS A 219 -34.53 -8.73 17.79
CA LYS A 219 -35.63 -7.83 18.16
C LYS A 219 -35.91 -8.08 19.64
N GLU A 220 -35.64 -7.10 20.50
CA GLU A 220 -36.15 -7.14 21.86
C GLU A 220 -37.68 -7.30 21.77
N GLN A 221 -38.17 -8.44 22.28
CA GLN A 221 -39.58 -8.67 22.59
C GLN A 221 -39.78 -8.37 24.06
#